data_AF-A0A1G0XJ45-F1
#
_entry.id   AF-A0A1G0XJ45-F1
#
_cell.length_a   1.000
_cell.length_b   1.000
_cell.length_c   1.000
_cell.angle_alpha   90.00
_cell.angle_beta   90.00
_cell.angle_gamma   90.00
#
_symmetry.space_group_name_H-M   'P 1'
#
loop_
_entity.id
_entity.type
_entity.pdbx_description
1 polymer ?
#
loop_
_entity_poly.entity_id
_entity_poly.type
_entity_poly.pdbx_seq_one_letter_code
_entity_poly.pdbx_strand_id
1 'polypeptide(L)'
;MQTVLTDKKYTSTGIEVVGQSFGYDYDDIGNLKTENRNGNVFKYTANNVNQYTQRTVPGRVNISGSADASAKVTIKQGSAGYTRPQRYGNYFNAFFNLDNSSSSVSDTFDVYAVKYNGTKDIVAKQTVDIFVPKTPELFTYDDDGNLLSDGRFTYTWNAENRLISAVETGKQKIEYAYDYTGRRYERKSYSWNGSDWTLGSTINYVYDGNNVIAEYDGSNNLIKSYLWGEDISGSLDGAGGVGGLLAVNDSSGIYLPYYDGNGNIMGYIDALDGTLKASYEYNPFGKIICKYGSKTDDFNYQFSTKYWDDEAKLLWYRYRPYIPEICRWLNKDSIEEQGGLNIYGFSKNNPINYIDILGNTVTAMFNNKAQAFSITDDDKGGGIAAKALSGGRWDIKTNQFLPNTTTIGMSEVPKTYREGNGPTIPGVYYIADPPNDKHDWFALLNKNDYSMKYDYGRDGFYLHLGSFSNGCVTINKYHNASNYNWLRIVLMIRSTTPEYHSKRINDLGTTSCIKIYGQIIVRE
;
A
#
# COMPACT_ATOMS: atom_id res chain seq x y z
N MET A 1 21.94 -6.54 3.50
CA MET A 1 21.96 -7.13 4.85
C MET A 1 20.68 -6.69 5.53
N GLN A 2 19.63 -7.51 5.50
CA GLN A 2 18.37 -7.14 6.15
C GLN A 2 18.21 -7.92 7.45
N THR A 3 18.09 -7.11 8.49
CA THR A 3 18.13 -7.39 9.92
C THR A 3 16.94 -8.24 10.34
N VAL A 4 17.15 -9.09 11.35
CA VAL A 4 16.06 -9.61 12.17
C VAL A 4 15.20 -8.43 12.62
N LEU A 5 13.91 -8.45 12.33
CA LEU A 5 12.98 -7.48 12.91
C LEU A 5 12.50 -8.09 14.22
N THR A 6 12.93 -7.54 15.35
CA THR A 6 12.31 -7.84 16.65
C THR A 6 11.49 -6.66 17.12
N ASP A 7 10.24 -6.91 17.48
CA ASP A 7 9.37 -5.92 18.09
C ASP A 7 8.89 -6.45 19.43
N LYS A 8 9.19 -5.72 20.50
CA LYS A 8 8.83 -6.06 21.86
C LYS A 8 8.40 -4.80 22.57
N LYS A 9 7.22 -4.83 23.17
CA LYS A 9 6.76 -3.74 24.01
C LYS A 9 7.34 -3.88 25.41
N TYR A 10 8.04 -2.84 25.87
CA TYR A 10 8.57 -2.76 27.22
C TYR A 10 7.86 -1.69 28.03
N THR A 11 7.86 -1.87 29.33
CA THR A 11 7.38 -0.88 30.29
C THR A 11 8.43 0.21 30.47
N SER A 12 8.07 1.31 31.11
CA SER A 12 9.04 2.36 31.51
C SER A 12 10.15 1.83 32.44
N THR A 13 9.94 0.68 33.07
CA THR A 13 10.91 -0.01 33.93
C THR A 13 11.63 -1.17 33.23
N GLY A 14 11.47 -1.34 31.91
CA GLY A 14 12.18 -2.34 31.11
C GLY A 14 11.63 -3.77 31.20
N ILE A 15 10.41 -3.97 31.71
CA ILE A 15 9.73 -5.28 31.75
C ILE A 15 9.03 -5.51 30.41
N GLU A 16 9.14 -6.71 29.83
CA GLU A 16 8.41 -7.05 28.60
C GLU A 16 6.90 -7.17 28.88
N VAL A 17 6.08 -6.52 28.05
CA VAL A 17 4.62 -6.57 28.15
C VAL A 17 4.12 -7.89 27.55
N VAL A 18 3.29 -8.61 28.31
CA VAL A 18 2.73 -9.90 27.88
C VAL A 18 1.90 -9.74 26.61
N GLY A 19 2.03 -10.69 25.68
CA GLY A 19 1.26 -10.68 24.43
C GLY A 19 1.75 -9.71 23.35
N GLN A 20 2.91 -9.07 23.57
CA GLN A 20 3.44 -7.99 22.72
C GLN A 20 4.89 -8.27 22.28
N SER A 21 5.15 -9.51 21.85
CA SER A 21 6.48 -10.01 21.48
C SER A 21 6.46 -10.63 20.09
N PHE A 22 7.16 -10.02 19.15
CA PHE A 22 7.20 -10.40 17.75
C PHE A 22 8.65 -10.49 17.24
N GLY A 23 8.92 -11.46 16.36
CA GLY A 23 10.23 -11.64 15.75
C GLY A 23 10.09 -12.16 14.33
N TYR A 24 10.90 -11.64 13.41
CA TYR A 24 10.87 -11.99 12.00
C TYR A 24 12.30 -12.17 11.49
N ASP A 25 12.62 -13.38 11.04
CA ASP A 25 13.91 -13.69 10.43
C ASP A 25 13.72 -14.00 8.95
N TYR A 26 14.61 -13.49 8.11
CA TYR A 26 14.51 -13.58 6.65
C TYR A 26 15.69 -14.37 6.06
N ASP A 27 15.53 -14.87 4.84
CA ASP A 27 16.65 -15.29 4.00
C ASP A 27 17.32 -14.08 3.31
N ASP A 28 18.38 -14.33 2.54
CA ASP A 28 19.18 -13.28 1.91
C ASP A 28 18.43 -12.43 0.87
N ILE A 29 17.31 -12.94 0.35
CA ILE A 29 16.47 -12.25 -0.63
C ILE A 29 15.17 -11.74 -0.03
N GLY A 30 14.98 -11.88 1.29
CA GLY A 30 13.89 -11.28 2.04
C GLY A 30 12.64 -12.15 2.18
N ASN A 31 12.70 -13.46 1.91
CA ASN A 31 11.59 -14.35 2.30
C ASN A 31 11.67 -14.60 3.81
N LEU A 32 10.55 -14.40 4.52
CA LEU A 32 10.43 -14.83 5.92
C LEU A 32 10.79 -16.32 6.02
N LYS A 33 11.69 -16.66 6.95
CA LYS A 33 12.07 -18.02 7.35
C LYS A 33 11.37 -18.42 8.63
N THR A 34 11.37 -17.52 9.59
CA THR A 34 10.76 -17.72 10.91
C THR A 34 10.01 -16.49 11.36
N GLU A 35 8.86 -16.74 11.97
CA GLU A 35 8.09 -15.72 12.67
C GLU A 35 7.83 -16.20 14.09
N ASN A 36 8.11 -15.36 15.07
CA ASN A 36 7.75 -15.60 16.46
C ASN A 36 6.61 -14.64 16.83
N ARG A 37 5.52 -15.20 17.35
CA ARG A 37 4.40 -14.43 17.93
C ARG A 37 4.17 -14.91 19.35
N ASN A 38 4.61 -14.14 20.34
CA ASN A 38 4.42 -14.46 21.75
C ASN A 38 4.88 -15.89 22.10
N GLY A 39 5.98 -16.35 21.50
CA GLY A 39 6.53 -17.70 21.69
C GLY A 39 5.98 -18.75 20.71
N ASN A 40 4.99 -18.46 19.88
CA ASN A 40 4.56 -19.32 18.78
C ASN A 40 5.48 -19.11 17.57
N VAL A 41 6.25 -20.14 17.22
CA VAL A 41 7.21 -20.07 16.11
C VAL A 41 6.64 -20.72 14.87
N PHE A 42 6.46 -19.93 13.82
CA PHE A 42 6.09 -20.34 12.49
C PHE A 42 7.36 -20.46 11.65
N LYS A 43 7.46 -21.49 10.81
CA LYS A 43 8.59 -21.67 9.88
C LYS A 43 8.06 -21.72 8.47
N TYR A 44 8.59 -20.89 7.61
CA TYR A 44 8.13 -20.71 6.24
C TYR A 44 9.08 -21.43 5.27
N THR A 45 8.52 -21.99 4.20
CA THR A 45 9.28 -22.55 3.08
C THR A 45 8.86 -21.79 1.83
N ALA A 46 9.81 -21.07 1.21
CA ALA A 46 9.62 -20.42 -0.08
C ALA A 46 10.23 -21.27 -1.21
N ASN A 47 9.65 -21.20 -2.41
CA ASN A 47 10.26 -21.74 -3.62
C ASN A 47 11.21 -20.71 -4.26
N ASN A 48 11.78 -21.07 -5.43
CA ASN A 48 12.78 -20.26 -6.13
C ASN A 48 12.23 -18.95 -6.73
N VAL A 49 10.91 -18.71 -6.69
CA VAL A 49 10.25 -17.48 -7.16
C VAL A 49 9.53 -16.75 -6.03
N ASN A 50 10.05 -16.88 -4.80
CA ASN A 50 9.55 -16.24 -3.58
C ASN A 50 8.12 -16.63 -3.19
N GLN A 51 7.52 -17.69 -3.73
CA GLN A 51 6.20 -18.13 -3.27
C GLN A 51 6.37 -18.98 -2.02
N TYR A 52 5.64 -18.68 -0.95
CA TYR A 52 5.54 -19.63 0.15
C TYR A 52 4.78 -20.85 -0.34
N THR A 53 5.37 -22.03 -0.23
CA THR A 53 4.72 -23.31 -0.54
C THR A 53 4.11 -23.94 0.71
N GLN A 54 4.70 -23.66 1.87
CA GLN A 54 4.16 -24.09 3.16
C GLN A 54 4.64 -23.22 4.32
N ARG A 55 3.94 -23.29 5.46
CA ARG A 55 4.47 -22.90 6.76
C ARG A 55 4.08 -23.88 7.87
N THR A 56 4.93 -24.04 8.87
CA THR A 56 4.54 -24.76 10.09
C THR A 56 3.71 -23.84 10.99
N VAL A 57 2.57 -24.34 11.43
CA VAL A 57 1.67 -23.62 12.35
C VAL A 57 1.68 -24.34 13.71
N PRO A 58 2.02 -23.65 14.81
CA PRO A 58 1.95 -24.27 16.15
C PRO A 58 0.53 -24.71 16.51
N GLY A 59 0.39 -25.90 17.10
CA GLY A 59 -0.87 -26.42 17.66
C GLY A 59 -1.30 -25.75 18.97
N ARG A 60 -1.08 -24.45 19.07
CA ARG A 60 -1.43 -23.59 20.20
C ARG A 60 -1.63 -22.16 19.74
N VAL A 61 -2.45 -21.42 20.48
CA VAL A 61 -2.78 -20.02 20.19
C VAL A 61 -2.63 -19.14 21.40
N ASN A 62 -2.41 -17.86 21.15
CA ASN A 62 -2.45 -16.81 22.14
C ASN A 62 -3.79 -16.09 22.07
N ILE A 63 -4.49 -16.02 23.20
CA ILE A 63 -5.59 -15.08 23.39
C ILE A 63 -5.03 -13.90 24.17
N SER A 64 -4.80 -12.80 23.44
CA SER A 64 -4.21 -11.57 23.95
C SER A 64 -5.16 -10.40 23.74
N GLY A 65 -5.00 -9.35 24.55
CA GLY A 65 -5.79 -8.13 24.40
C GLY A 65 -5.51 -7.15 25.53
N SER A 66 -6.41 -6.18 25.70
CA SER A 66 -6.37 -5.24 26.80
C SER A 66 -7.72 -5.13 27.50
N ALA A 67 -7.69 -4.84 28.79
CA ALA A 67 -8.83 -4.50 29.63
C ALA A 67 -8.35 -3.56 30.73
N ASP A 68 -9.25 -2.83 31.39
CA ASP A 68 -8.90 -2.00 32.54
C ASP A 68 -8.05 -2.79 33.57
N ALA A 69 -6.97 -2.19 34.05
CA ALA A 69 -6.03 -2.83 34.98
C ALA A 69 -6.71 -3.33 36.27
N SER A 70 -7.78 -2.69 36.72
CA SER A 70 -8.57 -3.08 37.89
C SER A 70 -9.61 -4.17 37.60
N ALA A 71 -9.89 -4.47 36.34
CA ALA A 71 -10.83 -5.53 35.98
C ALA A 71 -10.25 -6.92 36.28
N LYS A 72 -11.12 -7.89 36.57
CA LYS A 72 -10.78 -9.31 36.58
C LYS A 72 -11.06 -9.88 35.20
N VAL A 73 -10.01 -10.31 34.51
CA VAL A 73 -10.14 -10.96 33.19
C VAL A 73 -10.19 -12.46 33.34
N THR A 74 -11.12 -13.11 32.64
CA THR A 74 -11.21 -14.56 32.49
C THR A 74 -11.52 -14.90 31.04
N ILE A 75 -11.01 -16.04 30.57
CA ILE A 75 -11.19 -16.53 29.21
C ILE A 75 -11.81 -17.92 29.29
N LYS A 76 -12.86 -18.16 28.51
CA LYS A 76 -13.54 -19.45 28.42
C LYS A 76 -13.43 -19.98 26.99
N GLN A 77 -12.89 -21.18 26.83
CA GLN A 77 -12.80 -21.88 25.54
C GLN A 77 -14.05 -22.75 25.36
N GLY A 78 -14.98 -22.35 24.48
CA GLY A 78 -16.25 -23.03 24.29
C GLY A 78 -17.00 -23.34 25.60
N SER A 79 -17.23 -24.63 25.87
CA SER A 79 -17.89 -25.13 27.09
C SER A 79 -16.93 -25.49 28.24
N ALA A 80 -15.62 -25.27 28.07
CA ALA A 80 -14.61 -25.56 29.09
C ALA A 80 -14.69 -24.60 30.30
N GLY A 81 -13.81 -24.84 31.28
CA GLY A 81 -13.64 -23.97 32.44
C GLY A 81 -13.03 -22.60 32.10
N TYR A 82 -13.02 -21.70 33.09
CA TYR A 82 -12.43 -20.36 32.95
C TYR A 82 -10.92 -20.38 33.24
N THR A 83 -10.14 -19.80 32.34
CA THR A 83 -8.70 -19.55 32.50
C THR A 83 -8.46 -18.10 32.89
N ARG A 84 -7.60 -17.85 33.88
CA ARG A 84 -7.12 -16.50 34.22
C ARG A 84 -5.84 -16.21 33.42
N PRO A 85 -5.82 -15.22 32.52
CA PRO A 85 -4.63 -14.90 31.74
C PRO A 85 -3.55 -14.25 32.62
N GLN A 86 -2.30 -14.30 32.15
CA GLN A 86 -1.26 -13.41 32.64
C GLN A 86 -1.66 -11.97 32.32
N ARG A 87 -1.40 -11.03 33.24
CA ARG A 87 -1.71 -9.62 33.06
C ARG A 87 -0.53 -8.74 33.39
N TYR A 88 -0.40 -7.65 32.65
CA TYR A 88 0.46 -6.52 32.99
C TYR A 88 -0.23 -5.21 32.63
N GLY A 89 -0.53 -4.38 33.64
CA GLY A 89 -1.33 -3.17 33.45
C GLY A 89 -2.66 -3.52 32.78
N ASN A 90 -2.92 -2.89 31.63
CA ASN A 90 -4.13 -3.18 30.86
C ASN A 90 -4.03 -4.48 30.04
N TYR A 91 -2.82 -4.92 29.69
CA TYR A 91 -2.62 -6.05 28.78
C TYR A 91 -2.83 -7.40 29.45
N PHE A 92 -3.32 -8.36 28.68
CA PHE A 92 -3.41 -9.76 29.10
C PHE A 92 -3.02 -10.72 27.98
N ASN A 93 -2.56 -11.91 28.36
CA ASN A 93 -2.23 -12.99 27.44
C ASN A 93 -2.43 -14.37 28.10
N ALA A 94 -2.99 -15.32 27.36
CA ALA A 94 -3.08 -16.72 27.74
C ALA A 94 -2.82 -17.63 26.55
N PHE A 95 -2.26 -18.81 26.83
CA PHE A 95 -2.06 -19.87 25.84
C PHE A 95 -3.16 -20.92 25.93
N PHE A 96 -3.59 -21.42 24.77
CA PHE A 96 -4.50 -22.55 24.65
C PHE A 96 -3.96 -23.52 23.62
N ASN A 97 -4.01 -24.81 23.93
CA ASN A 97 -3.62 -25.85 22.97
C ASN A 97 -4.79 -26.10 22.01
N LEU A 98 -4.47 -26.15 20.71
CA LEU A 98 -5.40 -26.46 19.63
C LEU A 98 -4.64 -27.37 18.65
N ASP A 99 -4.76 -28.68 18.84
CA ASP A 99 -4.04 -29.67 18.02
C ASP A 99 -4.52 -29.63 16.56
N ASN A 100 -3.66 -29.08 15.70
CA ASN A 100 -3.87 -28.91 14.27
C ASN A 100 -3.06 -29.89 13.41
N SER A 101 -2.57 -30.99 13.99
CA SER A 101 -1.73 -31.96 13.28
C SER A 101 -2.50 -32.74 12.19
N SER A 102 -3.77 -33.07 12.44
CA SER A 102 -4.59 -33.89 11.54
C SER A 102 -5.40 -33.05 10.55
N SER A 103 -5.99 -31.95 11.01
CA SER A 103 -6.82 -31.02 10.25
C SER A 103 -6.70 -29.61 10.84
N SER A 104 -7.22 -28.59 10.13
CA SER A 104 -7.42 -27.28 10.73
C SER A 104 -8.41 -27.36 11.88
N VAL A 105 -8.27 -26.45 12.86
CA VAL A 105 -9.14 -26.35 14.03
C VAL A 105 -9.74 -24.96 14.07
N SER A 106 -11.06 -24.88 14.27
CA SER A 106 -11.75 -23.65 14.63
C SER A 106 -12.29 -23.77 16.04
N ASP A 107 -12.10 -22.74 16.86
CA ASP A 107 -12.61 -22.69 18.21
C ASP A 107 -13.00 -21.26 18.59
N THR A 108 -13.85 -21.12 19.59
CA THR A 108 -14.40 -19.85 20.03
C THR A 108 -14.04 -19.61 21.49
N PHE A 109 -13.56 -18.40 21.77
CA PHE A 109 -13.14 -17.96 23.09
C PHE A 109 -13.98 -16.79 23.56
N ASP A 110 -14.63 -16.95 24.70
CA ASP A 110 -15.32 -15.86 25.38
C ASP A 110 -14.37 -15.21 26.40
N VAL A 111 -13.99 -13.97 26.14
CA VAL A 111 -13.18 -13.14 27.04
C VAL A 111 -14.11 -12.25 27.85
N TYR A 112 -14.02 -12.38 29.18
CA TYR A 112 -14.77 -11.57 30.13
C TYR A 112 -13.82 -10.63 30.86
N ALA A 113 -14.22 -9.37 31.00
CA ALA A 113 -13.59 -8.41 31.91
C ALA A 113 -14.64 -7.88 32.89
N VAL A 114 -14.47 -8.18 34.17
CA VAL A 114 -15.43 -7.84 35.22
C VAL A 114 -14.83 -6.80 36.18
N LYS A 115 -15.51 -5.68 36.38
CA LYS A 115 -15.10 -4.63 37.31
C LYS A 115 -16.27 -4.22 38.20
N TYR A 116 -16.06 -4.21 39.52
CA TYR A 116 -17.06 -3.67 40.45
C TYR A 116 -16.99 -2.14 40.45
N ASN A 117 -18.13 -1.48 40.23
CA ASN A 117 -18.17 -0.01 40.15
C ASN A 117 -18.58 0.68 41.45
N GLY A 118 -18.70 -0.07 42.56
CA GLY A 118 -19.21 0.42 43.84
C GLY A 118 -20.65 -0.03 44.15
N THR A 119 -21.43 -0.42 43.14
CA THR A 119 -22.82 -0.87 43.29
C THR A 119 -23.09 -2.23 42.65
N LYS A 120 -22.52 -2.49 41.48
CA LYS A 120 -22.68 -3.75 40.74
C LYS A 120 -21.42 -4.11 39.96
N ASP A 121 -21.35 -5.36 39.56
CA ASP A 121 -20.38 -5.79 38.57
C ASP A 121 -20.77 -5.23 37.20
N ILE A 122 -19.81 -4.57 36.56
CA ILE A 122 -19.83 -4.22 35.15
C ILE A 122 -19.05 -5.31 34.43
N VAL A 123 -19.69 -5.93 33.44
CA VAL A 123 -19.12 -7.02 32.66
C VAL A 123 -19.01 -6.58 31.21
N ALA A 124 -17.80 -6.63 30.67
CA ALA A 124 -17.57 -6.62 29.23
C ALA A 124 -17.31 -8.07 28.78
N LYS A 125 -17.93 -8.47 27.67
CA LYS A 125 -17.71 -9.77 27.02
C LYS A 125 -17.32 -9.52 25.57
N GLN A 126 -16.27 -10.20 25.12
CA GLN A 126 -15.92 -10.30 23.72
C GLN A 126 -15.79 -11.77 23.34
N THR A 127 -16.42 -12.15 22.23
CA THR A 127 -16.27 -13.48 21.64
C THR A 127 -15.23 -13.39 20.53
N VAL A 128 -14.26 -14.30 20.54
CA VAL A 128 -13.15 -14.35 19.59
C VAL A 128 -13.17 -15.70 18.90
N ASP A 129 -13.40 -15.69 17.60
CA ASP A 129 -13.27 -16.89 16.77
C ASP A 129 -11.84 -17.04 16.27
N ILE A 130 -11.25 -18.20 16.51
CA ILE A 130 -9.89 -18.53 16.15
C ILE A 130 -9.91 -19.66 15.12
N PHE A 131 -9.16 -19.46 14.03
CA PHE A 131 -8.83 -20.49 13.07
C PHE A 131 -7.34 -20.83 13.18
N VAL A 132 -7.04 -22.10 13.41
CA VAL A 132 -5.68 -22.64 13.36
C VAL A 132 -5.59 -23.55 12.14
N PRO A 133 -4.83 -23.15 11.10
CA PRO A 133 -4.61 -23.99 9.92
C PRO A 133 -4.00 -25.34 10.31
N LYS A 134 -4.24 -26.38 9.50
CA LYS A 134 -3.50 -27.64 9.62
C LYS A 134 -1.99 -27.35 9.52
N THR A 135 -1.16 -28.06 10.28
CA THR A 135 0.30 -27.98 10.13
C THR A 135 0.86 -29.18 9.35
N PRO A 136 1.70 -28.98 8.31
CA PRO A 136 2.01 -27.69 7.69
C PRO A 136 0.78 -27.12 6.95
N GLU A 137 0.66 -25.80 6.98
CA GLU A 137 -0.29 -25.07 6.14
C GLU A 137 0.33 -24.96 4.74
N LEU A 138 -0.45 -25.26 3.71
CA LEU A 138 0.01 -25.35 2.33
C LEU A 138 -0.56 -24.19 1.51
N PHE A 139 0.26 -23.70 0.59
CA PHE A 139 -0.08 -22.60 -0.29
C PHE A 139 0.10 -23.03 -1.75
N THR A 140 -0.82 -22.60 -2.61
CA THR A 140 -0.79 -22.92 -4.06
C THR A 140 -0.98 -21.66 -4.88
N TYR A 141 -0.45 -21.63 -6.10
CA TYR A 141 -0.46 -20.46 -6.99
C TYR A 141 -0.81 -20.91 -8.40
N ASP A 142 -1.33 -19.98 -9.21
CA ASP A 142 -1.40 -20.14 -10.65
C ASP A 142 -0.04 -19.84 -11.31
N ASP A 143 0.03 -20.03 -12.63
CA ASP A 143 1.25 -19.79 -13.41
C ASP A 143 1.63 -18.29 -13.48
N ASP A 144 0.66 -17.39 -13.28
CA ASP A 144 0.87 -15.95 -13.18
C ASP A 144 1.32 -15.53 -11.76
N GLY A 145 1.44 -16.48 -10.84
CA GLY A 145 1.93 -16.29 -9.49
C GLY A 145 0.91 -15.65 -8.55
N ASN A 146 -0.38 -15.71 -8.84
CA ASN A 146 -1.43 -15.34 -7.90
C ASN A 146 -1.71 -16.50 -6.94
N LEU A 147 -1.86 -16.22 -5.65
CA LEU A 147 -2.21 -17.22 -4.65
C LEU A 147 -3.60 -17.80 -4.94
N LEU A 148 -3.71 -19.12 -5.10
CA LEU A 148 -4.94 -19.86 -5.32
C LEU A 148 -5.53 -20.43 -4.02
N SER A 149 -4.69 -20.76 -3.05
CA SER A 149 -5.16 -21.17 -1.73
C SER A 149 -4.08 -20.92 -0.68
N ASP A 150 -4.51 -20.49 0.51
CA ASP A 150 -3.66 -20.33 1.69
C ASP A 150 -3.91 -21.39 2.78
N GLY A 151 -4.67 -22.45 2.47
CA GLY A 151 -5.08 -23.46 3.44
C GLY A 151 -6.36 -23.13 4.21
N ARG A 152 -6.86 -21.89 4.14
CA ARG A 152 -8.16 -21.47 4.67
C ARG A 152 -9.12 -21.07 3.55
N PHE A 153 -8.68 -20.15 2.71
CA PHE A 153 -9.41 -19.62 1.58
C PHE A 153 -8.91 -20.25 0.27
N THR A 154 -9.82 -20.36 -0.70
CA THR A 154 -9.50 -20.54 -2.11
C THR A 154 -9.80 -19.24 -2.85
N TYR A 155 -8.88 -18.79 -3.68
CA TYR A 155 -8.91 -17.51 -4.37
C TYR A 155 -9.07 -17.72 -5.87
N THR A 156 -9.79 -16.82 -6.53
CA THR A 156 -9.97 -16.82 -7.99
C THR A 156 -9.61 -15.45 -8.55
N TRP A 157 -8.86 -15.45 -9.64
CA TRP A 157 -8.31 -14.26 -10.28
C TRP A 157 -8.85 -14.12 -11.70
N ASN A 158 -8.98 -12.89 -12.19
CA ASN A 158 -9.26 -12.64 -13.60
C ASN A 158 -7.96 -12.50 -14.40
N ALA A 159 -8.08 -12.43 -15.73
CA ALA A 159 -6.94 -12.32 -16.66
C ALA A 159 -6.09 -11.05 -16.51
N GLU A 160 -6.52 -10.07 -15.70
CA GLU A 160 -5.74 -8.87 -15.37
C GLU A 160 -5.09 -8.99 -13.98
N ASN A 161 -4.97 -10.20 -13.42
CA ASN A 161 -4.42 -10.48 -12.09
C ASN A 161 -5.12 -9.72 -10.96
N ARG A 162 -6.45 -9.57 -11.04
CA ARG A 162 -7.29 -9.00 -9.97
C ARG A 162 -8.11 -10.09 -9.30
N LEU A 163 -8.14 -10.08 -7.97
CA LEU A 163 -8.85 -11.06 -7.15
C LEU A 163 -10.36 -10.87 -7.30
N ILE A 164 -11.06 -11.82 -7.91
CA ILE A 164 -12.52 -11.73 -8.14
C ILE A 164 -13.34 -12.57 -7.16
N SER A 165 -12.73 -13.54 -6.46
CA SER A 165 -13.44 -14.35 -5.46
C SER A 165 -12.50 -14.89 -4.38
N ALA A 166 -12.97 -14.94 -3.14
CA ALA A 166 -12.36 -15.63 -2.01
C ALA A 166 -13.39 -16.53 -1.32
N VAL A 167 -13.08 -17.82 -1.13
CA VAL A 167 -14.01 -18.83 -0.61
C VAL A 167 -13.41 -19.52 0.60
N GLU A 168 -14.08 -19.42 1.75
CA GLU A 168 -13.84 -20.28 2.92
C GLU A 168 -14.83 -21.46 2.85
N THR A 169 -14.31 -22.65 2.52
CA THR A 169 -15.11 -23.84 2.19
C THR A 169 -16.18 -24.14 3.25
N GLY A 170 -17.42 -24.27 2.80
CA GLY A 170 -18.56 -24.60 3.66
C GLY A 170 -19.02 -23.47 4.59
N LYS A 171 -18.49 -22.25 4.44
CA LYS A 171 -18.80 -21.12 5.32
C LYS A 171 -19.19 -19.85 4.58
N GLN A 172 -18.28 -19.26 3.82
CA GLN A 172 -18.51 -17.96 3.17
C GLN A 172 -17.80 -17.85 1.82
N LYS A 173 -18.36 -17.02 0.94
CA LYS A 173 -17.76 -16.61 -0.32
C LYS A 173 -17.89 -15.11 -0.47
N ILE A 174 -16.82 -14.46 -0.92
CA ILE A 174 -16.79 -13.04 -1.24
C ILE A 174 -16.45 -12.91 -2.71
N GLU A 175 -17.20 -12.10 -3.46
CA GLU A 175 -16.96 -11.79 -4.86
C GLU A 175 -16.70 -10.28 -5.04
N TYR A 176 -15.84 -9.94 -5.99
CA TYR A 176 -15.42 -8.57 -6.25
C TYR A 176 -15.55 -8.20 -7.73
N ALA A 177 -15.99 -6.97 -8.01
CA ALA A 177 -16.03 -6.40 -9.35
C ALA A 177 -15.22 -5.10 -9.44
N TYR A 178 -14.63 -4.87 -10.61
CA TYR A 178 -13.68 -3.80 -10.85
C TYR A 178 -14.08 -2.90 -12.02
N ASP A 179 -13.78 -1.61 -11.90
CA ASP A 179 -13.93 -0.67 -13.00
C ASP A 179 -12.74 -0.76 -13.97
N TYR A 180 -12.81 0.00 -15.06
CA TYR A 180 -11.79 0.04 -16.11
C TYR A 180 -10.41 0.55 -15.64
N THR A 181 -10.34 1.19 -14.47
CA THR A 181 -9.09 1.71 -13.87
C THR A 181 -8.55 0.79 -12.78
N GLY A 182 -9.19 -0.36 -12.55
CA GLY A 182 -8.81 -1.34 -11.53
C GLY A 182 -9.32 -1.04 -10.13
N ARG A 183 -10.24 -0.08 -9.94
CA ARG A 183 -10.86 0.17 -8.62
C ARG A 183 -12.01 -0.80 -8.38
N ARG A 184 -12.13 -1.33 -7.16
CA ARG A 184 -13.19 -2.26 -6.79
C ARG A 184 -14.50 -1.50 -6.56
N TYR A 185 -15.47 -1.59 -7.48
CA TYR A 185 -16.74 -0.86 -7.33
C TYR A 185 -17.84 -1.70 -6.68
N GLU A 186 -17.70 -3.03 -6.58
CA GLU A 186 -18.70 -3.90 -5.94
C GLU A 186 -18.02 -5.00 -5.11
N ARG A 187 -18.61 -5.32 -3.96
CA ARG A 187 -18.37 -6.55 -3.20
C ARG A 187 -19.68 -7.25 -2.93
N LYS A 188 -19.73 -8.57 -3.14
CA LYS A 188 -20.85 -9.42 -2.72
C LYS A 188 -20.38 -10.44 -1.69
N SER A 189 -21.15 -10.61 -0.63
CA SER A 189 -20.86 -11.55 0.45
C SER A 189 -21.96 -12.61 0.52
N TYR A 190 -21.55 -13.88 0.50
CA TYR A 190 -22.42 -15.04 0.48
C TYR A 190 -22.13 -15.93 1.68
N SER A 191 -23.17 -16.52 2.25
CA SER A 191 -23.07 -17.59 3.25
C SER A 191 -23.39 -18.95 2.62
N TRP A 192 -22.79 -20.01 3.16
CA TRP A 192 -23.11 -21.38 2.79
C TRP A 192 -24.29 -21.89 3.62
N ASN A 193 -25.35 -22.37 2.97
CA ASN A 193 -26.53 -22.91 3.66
C ASN A 193 -26.51 -24.44 3.83
N GLY A 194 -25.45 -25.11 3.36
CA GLY A 194 -25.33 -26.57 3.34
C GLY A 194 -25.35 -27.18 1.93
N SER A 195 -26.01 -26.52 0.96
CA SER A 195 -26.10 -26.97 -0.43
C SER A 195 -25.73 -25.91 -1.46
N ASP A 196 -26.00 -24.63 -1.17
CA ASP A 196 -25.85 -23.52 -2.10
C ASP A 196 -25.34 -22.25 -1.42
N TRP A 197 -24.77 -21.37 -2.23
CA TRP A 197 -24.39 -20.02 -1.81
C TRP A 197 -25.60 -19.11 -1.76
N THR A 198 -25.86 -18.53 -0.59
CA THR A 198 -26.95 -17.55 -0.39
C THR A 198 -26.33 -16.16 -0.30
N LEU A 199 -26.76 -15.24 -1.16
CA LEU A 199 -26.31 -13.84 -1.12
C LEU A 199 -26.81 -13.19 0.17
N GLY A 200 -25.89 -12.73 1.02
CA GLY A 200 -26.19 -12.05 2.27
C GLY A 200 -26.16 -10.53 2.13
N SER A 201 -25.13 -9.99 1.47
CA SER A 201 -25.01 -8.54 1.28
C SER A 201 -24.30 -8.19 -0.03
N THR A 202 -24.56 -6.97 -0.50
CA THR A 202 -23.85 -6.34 -1.60
C THR A 202 -23.47 -4.94 -1.15
N ILE A 203 -22.22 -4.55 -1.39
CA ILE A 203 -21.72 -3.20 -1.16
C ILE A 203 -21.21 -2.64 -2.48
N ASN A 204 -21.76 -1.50 -2.87
CA ASN A 204 -21.33 -0.71 -4.01
C ASN A 204 -20.48 0.46 -3.52
N TYR A 205 -19.29 0.63 -4.08
CA TYR A 205 -18.32 1.66 -3.70
C TYR A 205 -18.34 2.81 -4.71
N VAL A 206 -18.47 4.04 -4.21
CA VAL A 206 -18.34 5.27 -5.00
C VAL A 206 -17.01 5.93 -4.66
N TYR A 207 -16.25 6.30 -5.70
CA TYR A 207 -14.91 6.82 -5.57
C TYR A 207 -14.80 8.29 -5.98
N ASP A 208 -13.94 9.03 -5.27
CA ASP A 208 -13.29 10.23 -5.77
C ASP A 208 -11.79 9.96 -5.87
N GLY A 209 -11.21 10.08 -7.07
CA GLY A 209 -9.85 9.61 -7.35
C GLY A 209 -9.64 8.16 -6.92
N ASN A 210 -8.73 7.96 -5.96
CA ASN A 210 -8.38 6.67 -5.37
C ASN A 210 -9.20 6.29 -4.12
N ASN A 211 -9.93 7.23 -3.54
CA ASN A 211 -10.55 7.09 -2.22
C ASN A 211 -12.04 6.77 -2.35
N VAL A 212 -12.55 5.85 -1.52
CA VAL A 212 -13.99 5.58 -1.44
C VAL A 212 -14.63 6.73 -0.67
N ILE A 213 -15.59 7.41 -1.27
CA ILE A 213 -16.34 8.50 -0.63
C ILE A 213 -17.70 8.03 -0.10
N ALA A 214 -18.24 6.92 -0.61
CA ALA A 214 -19.48 6.33 -0.13
C ALA A 214 -19.58 4.82 -0.40
N GLU A 215 -20.30 4.15 0.49
CA GLU A 215 -20.72 2.75 0.38
C GLU A 215 -22.25 2.70 0.34
N TYR A 216 -22.80 2.01 -0.64
CA TYR A 216 -24.23 1.77 -0.80
C TYR A 216 -24.54 0.28 -0.72
N ASP A 217 -25.71 -0.09 -0.19
CA ASP A 217 -26.17 -1.48 -0.25
C ASP A 217 -26.63 -1.87 -1.66
N GLY A 218 -27.02 -3.14 -1.84
CA GLY A 218 -27.57 -3.64 -3.10
C GLY A 218 -28.91 -3.03 -3.53
N SER A 219 -29.57 -2.27 -2.64
CA SER A 219 -30.80 -1.51 -2.90
C SER A 219 -30.53 -0.01 -3.09
N ASN A 220 -29.27 0.40 -3.20
CA ASN A 220 -28.81 1.78 -3.32
C ASN A 220 -29.13 2.67 -2.09
N ASN A 221 -29.28 2.10 -0.90
CA ASN A 221 -29.30 2.88 0.33
C ASN A 221 -27.87 3.19 0.80
N LEU A 222 -27.62 4.41 1.25
CA LEU A 222 -26.32 4.81 1.78
C LEU A 222 -26.04 4.06 3.10
N ILE A 223 -24.90 3.35 3.16
CA ILE A 223 -24.41 2.66 4.35
C ILE A 223 -23.45 3.56 5.12
N LYS A 224 -22.44 4.08 4.42
CA LYS A 224 -21.38 4.96 4.97
C LYS A 224 -20.97 6.01 3.95
N SER A 225 -20.57 7.17 4.43
CA SER A 225 -19.85 8.17 3.64
C SER A 225 -18.55 8.56 4.34
N TYR A 226 -17.54 8.89 3.55
CA TYR A 226 -16.19 9.19 4.01
C TYR A 226 -15.79 10.59 3.60
N LEU A 227 -15.30 11.37 4.56
CA LEU A 227 -14.67 12.66 4.29
C LEU A 227 -13.16 12.50 4.28
N TRP A 228 -12.53 12.89 3.18
CA TRP A 228 -11.09 12.84 2.99
C TRP A 228 -10.50 14.25 2.98
N GLY A 229 -9.30 14.37 3.52
CA GLY A 229 -8.46 15.56 3.51
C GLY A 229 -7.12 15.25 2.85
N GLU A 230 -6.13 16.10 3.11
CA GLU A 230 -4.76 15.83 2.70
C GLU A 230 -4.23 14.59 3.42
N ASP A 231 -3.72 13.64 2.65
CA ASP A 231 -3.02 12.48 3.13
C ASP A 231 -1.54 12.81 3.40
N ILE A 232 -0.74 11.82 3.82
CA ILE A 232 0.67 12.06 4.20
C ILE A 232 1.56 12.62 3.06
N SER A 233 1.09 12.61 1.81
CA SER A 233 1.78 13.30 0.71
C SER A 233 1.60 14.81 0.73
N GLY A 234 0.68 15.34 1.56
CA GLY A 234 0.24 16.73 1.53
C GLY A 234 -0.75 17.04 0.40
N SER A 235 -1.40 16.00 -0.15
CA SER A 235 -2.43 16.14 -1.19
C SER A 235 -3.63 15.22 -0.92
N LEU A 236 -4.76 15.39 -1.63
CA LEU A 236 -5.99 14.65 -1.33
C LEU A 236 -5.89 13.13 -1.56
N ASP A 237 -5.03 12.68 -2.47
CA ASP A 237 -4.91 11.26 -2.81
C ASP A 237 -3.52 10.79 -3.30
N GLY A 238 -2.47 11.63 -3.16
CA GLY A 238 -1.11 11.29 -3.57
C GLY A 238 -0.44 10.18 -2.75
N ALA A 239 -0.90 9.98 -1.50
CA ALA A 239 -0.60 8.82 -0.67
C ALA A 239 -1.74 7.77 -0.69
N GLY A 240 -2.64 7.84 -1.66
CA GLY A 240 -3.78 6.93 -1.75
C GLY A 240 -4.67 6.97 -0.51
N GLY A 241 -4.76 8.12 0.14
CA GLY A 241 -5.54 8.33 1.37
C GLY A 241 -4.83 7.93 2.66
N VAL A 242 -3.58 7.45 2.65
CA VAL A 242 -2.84 7.10 3.88
C VAL A 242 -2.75 8.32 4.81
N GLY A 243 -3.38 8.26 5.99
CA GLY A 243 -3.43 9.37 6.94
C GLY A 243 -4.40 10.51 6.56
N GLY A 244 -5.16 10.37 5.47
CA GLY A 244 -6.03 11.43 4.93
C GLY A 244 -7.51 11.30 5.28
N LEU A 245 -7.96 10.25 5.97
CA LEU A 245 -9.38 10.11 6.35
C LEU A 245 -9.71 11.12 7.48
N LEU A 246 -10.70 11.97 7.29
CA LEU A 246 -11.08 12.97 8.28
C LEU A 246 -12.32 12.58 9.07
N ALA A 247 -13.27 11.89 8.42
CA ALA A 247 -14.47 11.42 9.10
C ALA A 247 -15.10 10.21 8.39
N VAL A 248 -15.72 9.35 9.19
CA VAL A 248 -16.65 8.32 8.74
C VAL A 248 -18.03 8.69 9.26
N ASN A 249 -19.01 8.76 8.38
CA ASN A 249 -20.41 8.98 8.74
C ASN A 249 -21.21 7.73 8.40
N ASP A 250 -21.93 7.18 9.37
CA ASP A 250 -22.87 6.07 9.22
C ASP A 250 -24.25 6.46 9.77
N SER A 251 -25.20 5.52 9.80
CA SER A 251 -26.55 5.77 10.34
C SER A 251 -26.59 6.09 11.84
N SER A 252 -25.52 5.80 12.58
CA SER A 252 -25.40 6.00 14.02
C SER A 252 -24.68 7.30 14.39
N GLY A 253 -23.86 7.86 13.50
CA GLY A 253 -23.20 9.15 13.74
C GLY A 253 -21.95 9.40 12.88
N ILE A 254 -21.21 10.42 13.28
CA ILE A 254 -19.95 10.84 12.65
C ILE A 254 -18.80 10.48 13.59
N TYR A 255 -17.75 9.88 13.04
CA TYR A 255 -16.59 9.40 13.78
C TYR A 255 -15.30 9.96 13.18
N LEU A 256 -14.40 10.43 14.04
CA LEU A 256 -13.13 11.01 13.65
C LEU A 256 -12.00 10.01 13.93
N PRO A 257 -11.19 9.61 12.93
CA PRO A 257 -10.03 8.77 13.15
C PRO A 257 -8.87 9.55 13.78
N TYR A 258 -7.99 8.85 14.48
CA TYR A 258 -6.67 9.35 14.88
C TYR A 258 -5.58 8.36 14.48
N TYR A 259 -4.37 8.87 14.26
CA TYR A 259 -3.31 8.15 13.55
C TYR A 259 -2.03 8.02 14.37
N ASP A 260 -1.20 7.04 13.99
CA ASP A 260 0.23 7.07 14.29
C ASP A 260 1.00 7.89 13.24
N GLY A 261 2.33 7.98 13.41
CA GLY A 261 3.19 8.73 12.49
C GLY A 261 3.28 8.17 11.07
N ASN A 262 2.82 6.93 10.83
CA ASN A 262 2.83 6.28 9.52
C ASN A 262 1.45 6.31 8.85
N GLY A 263 0.47 7.01 9.42
CA GLY A 263 -0.89 7.06 8.89
C GLY A 263 -1.67 5.76 9.10
N ASN A 264 -1.30 4.93 10.08
CA ASN A 264 -2.16 3.84 10.53
C ASN A 264 -3.23 4.39 11.45
N ILE A 265 -4.49 3.97 11.29
CA ILE A 265 -5.56 4.41 12.18
C ILE A 265 -5.45 3.69 13.52
N MET A 266 -5.19 4.44 14.59
CA MET A 266 -5.05 3.92 15.94
C MET A 266 -6.40 3.87 16.70
N GLY A 267 -7.43 4.51 16.15
CA GLY A 267 -8.79 4.43 16.65
C GLY A 267 -9.71 5.51 16.08
N TYR A 268 -10.95 5.52 16.60
CA TYR A 268 -12.03 6.43 16.23
C TYR A 268 -12.72 6.97 17.48
N ILE A 269 -13.01 8.27 17.47
CA ILE A 269 -13.82 8.94 18.48
C ILE A 269 -15.14 9.41 17.88
N ASP A 270 -16.18 9.50 18.70
CA ASP A 270 -17.44 10.15 18.33
C ASP A 270 -17.23 11.64 18.13
N ALA A 271 -17.69 12.19 17.01
CA ALA A 271 -17.59 13.61 16.75
C ALA A 271 -18.48 14.45 17.68
N LEU A 272 -19.56 13.87 18.24
CA LEU A 272 -20.51 14.58 19.10
C LEU A 272 -19.95 14.85 20.50
N ASP A 273 -19.32 13.84 21.11
CA ASP A 273 -18.92 13.88 22.52
C ASP A 273 -17.46 13.48 22.79
N GLY A 274 -16.69 13.15 21.74
CA GLY A 274 -15.29 12.74 21.86
C GLY A 274 -15.08 11.36 22.48
N THR A 275 -16.14 10.56 22.69
CA THR A 275 -16.01 9.23 23.28
C THR A 275 -15.30 8.27 22.34
N LEU A 276 -14.36 7.48 22.88
CA LEU A 276 -13.65 6.46 22.12
C LEU A 276 -14.61 5.33 21.71
N LYS A 277 -14.75 5.09 20.39
CA LYS A 277 -15.60 4.05 19.82
C LYS A 277 -14.82 2.83 19.33
N ALA A 278 -13.60 3.05 18.89
CA ALA A 278 -12.69 1.99 18.50
C ALA A 278 -11.24 2.41 18.76
N SER A 279 -10.39 1.46 19.10
CA SER A 279 -8.94 1.59 19.15
C SER A 279 -8.33 0.29 18.67
N TYR A 280 -7.21 0.39 17.95
CA TYR A 280 -6.48 -0.73 17.38
C TYR A 280 -5.00 -0.63 17.76
N GLU A 281 -4.40 -1.77 18.07
CA GLU A 281 -2.95 -1.94 18.09
C GLU A 281 -2.58 -2.99 17.04
N TYR A 282 -1.51 -2.73 16.29
CA TYR A 282 -1.03 -3.58 15.23
C TYR A 282 0.33 -4.17 15.60
N ASN A 283 0.63 -5.38 15.12
CA ASN A 283 2.02 -5.79 14.97
C ASN A 283 2.68 -4.99 13.83
N PRO A 284 4.01 -5.11 13.62
CA PRO A 284 4.71 -4.35 12.58
C PRO A 284 4.10 -4.50 11.18
N PHE A 285 3.53 -5.66 10.86
CA PHE A 285 2.99 -6.01 9.55
C PHE A 285 1.48 -5.78 9.43
N GLY A 286 0.86 -5.04 10.35
CA GLY A 286 -0.52 -4.58 10.24
C GLY A 286 -1.57 -5.57 10.72
N LYS A 287 -1.18 -6.68 11.35
CA LYS A 287 -2.14 -7.58 12.02
C LYS A 287 -2.61 -6.91 13.32
N ILE A 288 -3.92 -6.80 13.51
CA ILE A 288 -4.48 -6.35 14.78
C ILE A 288 -4.13 -7.36 15.87
N ILE A 289 -3.47 -6.88 16.92
CA ILE A 289 -3.09 -7.67 18.11
C ILE A 289 -3.93 -7.29 19.33
N CYS A 290 -4.54 -6.11 19.31
CA CYS A 290 -5.51 -5.67 20.30
C CYS A 290 -6.51 -4.71 19.65
N LYS A 291 -7.79 -4.84 20.01
CA LYS A 291 -8.81 -3.85 19.68
C LYS A 291 -9.72 -3.61 20.88
N TYR A 292 -10.20 -2.38 21.06
CA TYR A 292 -11.08 -1.98 22.17
C TYR A 292 -12.10 -0.93 21.72
N GLY A 293 -13.33 -1.03 22.21
CA GLY A 293 -14.42 -0.08 21.92
C GLY A 293 -15.67 -0.75 21.35
N SER A 294 -16.79 -0.04 21.39
CA SER A 294 -18.11 -0.57 21.00
C SER A 294 -18.32 -0.74 19.49
N LYS A 295 -17.46 -0.13 18.65
CA LYS A 295 -17.57 -0.14 17.18
C LYS A 295 -16.30 -0.65 16.48
N THR A 296 -15.52 -1.52 17.14
CA THR A 296 -14.24 -2.01 16.60
C THR A 296 -14.36 -2.87 15.33
N ASP A 297 -15.55 -3.39 15.04
CA ASP A 297 -15.83 -4.16 13.82
C ASP A 297 -16.66 -3.37 12.79
N ASP A 298 -17.02 -2.13 13.11
CA ASP A 298 -17.83 -1.28 12.25
C ASP A 298 -16.97 -0.44 11.29
N PHE A 299 -15.66 -0.28 11.54
CA PHE A 299 -14.79 0.56 10.72
C PHE A 299 -13.90 -0.27 9.79
N ASN A 300 -14.03 -0.01 8.49
CA ASN A 300 -13.27 -0.72 7.46
C ASN A 300 -11.87 -0.14 7.27
N TYR A 301 -11.62 1.15 7.56
CA TYR A 301 -10.28 1.73 7.39
C TYR A 301 -9.44 1.56 8.66
N GLN A 302 -8.27 0.93 8.52
CA GLN A 302 -7.43 0.49 9.66
C GLN A 302 -5.93 0.75 9.39
N PHE A 303 -5.11 -0.31 9.28
CA PHE A 303 -3.68 -0.20 9.01
C PHE A 303 -3.42 0.46 7.65
N SER A 304 -2.46 1.39 7.62
CA SER A 304 -2.13 2.27 6.49
C SER A 304 -3.34 3.00 5.89
N THR A 305 -4.37 3.26 6.70
CA THR A 305 -5.67 3.80 6.23
C THR A 305 -6.22 3.03 5.03
N LYS A 306 -5.98 1.72 4.95
CA LYS A 306 -6.52 0.85 3.90
C LYS A 306 -7.73 0.09 4.38
N TYR A 307 -8.55 -0.31 3.41
CA TYR A 307 -9.80 -1.01 3.66
C TYR A 307 -9.50 -2.44 4.11
N TRP A 308 -9.80 -2.74 5.36
CA TRP A 308 -9.86 -4.07 5.95
C TRP A 308 -11.15 -4.76 5.54
N ASP A 309 -11.00 -5.86 4.81
CA ASP A 309 -12.07 -6.80 4.52
C ASP A 309 -12.00 -7.92 5.55
N ASP A 310 -12.81 -7.79 6.60
CA ASP A 310 -12.82 -8.77 7.69
C ASP A 310 -13.32 -10.16 7.25
N GLU A 311 -14.16 -10.26 6.22
CA GLU A 311 -14.64 -11.56 5.76
C GLU A 311 -13.53 -12.33 5.06
N ALA A 312 -12.77 -11.67 4.18
CA ALA A 312 -11.64 -12.26 3.48
C ALA A 312 -10.32 -12.24 4.28
N LYS A 313 -10.27 -11.48 5.38
CA LYS A 313 -9.06 -11.23 6.21
C LYS A 313 -7.92 -10.55 5.43
N LEU A 314 -8.27 -9.59 4.56
CA LEU A 314 -7.35 -8.90 3.65
C LEU A 314 -7.36 -7.39 3.88
N LEU A 315 -6.18 -6.76 3.78
CA LEU A 315 -6.10 -5.31 3.56
C LEU A 315 -6.08 -5.03 2.05
N TRP A 316 -7.01 -4.19 1.61
CA TRP A 316 -7.17 -3.83 0.22
C TRP A 316 -6.38 -2.57 -0.11
N TYR A 317 -5.28 -2.76 -0.82
CA TYR A 317 -4.64 -1.71 -1.60
C TYR A 317 -5.19 -1.74 -3.02
N ARG A 318 -4.99 -0.65 -3.76
CA ARG A 318 -5.59 -0.46 -5.09
C ARG A 318 -5.27 -1.63 -6.03
N TYR A 319 -4.00 -2.01 -6.11
CA TYR A 319 -3.54 -3.01 -7.10
C TYR A 319 -3.29 -4.39 -6.52
N ARG A 320 -3.06 -4.50 -5.21
CA ARG A 320 -2.70 -5.76 -4.56
C ARG A 320 -3.44 -5.93 -3.25
N PRO A 321 -4.16 -7.03 -3.02
CA PRO A 321 -4.60 -7.37 -1.69
C PRO A 321 -3.40 -7.89 -0.86
N TYR A 322 -3.39 -7.55 0.42
CA TYR A 322 -2.33 -7.88 1.37
C TYR A 322 -2.86 -8.78 2.49
N ILE A 323 -2.08 -9.79 2.88
CA ILE A 323 -2.34 -10.67 4.03
C ILE A 323 -1.39 -10.30 5.19
N PRO A 324 -1.85 -9.56 6.21
CA PRO A 324 -1.06 -9.32 7.42
C PRO A 324 -0.66 -10.61 8.15
N GLU A 325 -1.49 -11.65 8.05
CA GLU A 325 -1.30 -12.94 8.72
C GLU A 325 -0.07 -13.74 8.23
N ILE A 326 0.44 -13.45 7.03
CA ILE A 326 1.67 -14.04 6.48
C ILE A 326 2.66 -12.98 6.00
N CYS A 327 2.39 -11.70 6.31
CA CYS A 327 3.24 -10.55 6.00
C CYS A 327 3.52 -10.35 4.49
N ARG A 328 2.56 -10.65 3.59
CA ARG A 328 2.79 -10.62 2.13
C ARG A 328 1.60 -10.22 1.28
N TRP A 329 1.91 -9.77 0.06
CA TRP A 329 0.94 -9.61 -1.04
C TRP A 329 0.46 -10.98 -1.54
N LEU A 330 -0.78 -11.07 -2.02
CA LEU A 330 -1.34 -12.33 -2.55
C LEU A 330 -0.83 -12.67 -3.95
N ASN A 331 -0.48 -11.66 -4.73
CA ASN A 331 -0.01 -11.80 -6.10
C ASN A 331 1.38 -11.21 -6.27
N LYS A 332 2.09 -11.67 -7.32
CA LYS A 332 3.36 -11.08 -7.72
C LYS A 332 3.21 -9.58 -7.88
N ASP A 333 4.26 -8.87 -7.52
CA ASP A 333 4.47 -7.51 -7.93
C ASP A 333 4.34 -7.41 -9.46
N SER A 334 3.50 -6.51 -9.97
CA SER A 334 3.26 -6.37 -11.40
C SER A 334 4.50 -5.90 -12.18
N ILE A 335 5.56 -5.49 -11.47
CA ILE A 335 6.88 -5.19 -12.07
C ILE A 335 7.97 -6.21 -11.68
N GLU A 336 7.58 -7.35 -11.08
CA GLU A 336 8.40 -8.54 -10.80
C GLU A 336 9.69 -8.24 -10.01
N GLU A 337 10.84 -8.83 -10.36
CA GLU A 337 12.10 -8.68 -9.62
C GLU A 337 12.69 -7.27 -9.74
N GLN A 338 12.18 -6.44 -10.66
CA GLN A 338 12.45 -5.00 -10.66
C GLN A 338 11.87 -4.34 -9.42
N GLY A 339 11.02 -5.05 -8.67
CA GLY A 339 10.45 -4.68 -7.39
C GLY A 339 11.27 -4.99 -6.14
N GLY A 340 12.47 -5.52 -6.34
CA GLY A 340 13.26 -6.14 -5.28
C GLY A 340 13.22 -7.65 -5.40
N LEU A 341 14.20 -8.31 -4.78
CA LEU A 341 14.41 -9.75 -4.91
C LEU A 341 13.29 -10.59 -4.29
N ASN A 342 12.38 -9.97 -3.53
CA ASN A 342 11.17 -10.61 -3.04
C ASN A 342 9.95 -9.97 -3.68
N ILE A 343 9.46 -10.61 -4.74
CA ILE A 343 8.35 -10.12 -5.57
C ILE A 343 6.97 -10.19 -4.90
N TYR A 344 6.87 -10.63 -3.64
CA TYR A 344 5.67 -10.40 -2.82
C TYR A 344 5.97 -9.84 -1.43
N GLY A 345 7.16 -9.24 -1.24
CA GLY A 345 7.52 -8.55 -0.01
C GLY A 345 6.67 -7.30 0.22
N PHE A 346 6.27 -7.06 1.47
CA PHE A 346 5.55 -5.86 1.87
C PHE A 346 6.49 -4.84 2.49
N SER A 347 6.50 -3.58 1.99
CA SER A 347 7.30 -2.47 2.52
C SER A 347 8.76 -2.84 2.80
N LYS A 348 9.39 -3.62 1.89
CA LYS A 348 10.77 -4.13 2.04
C LYS A 348 10.99 -4.86 3.37
N ASN A 349 9.99 -5.56 3.92
CA ASN A 349 10.04 -6.18 5.26
C ASN A 349 10.35 -5.21 6.42
N ASN A 350 10.18 -3.90 6.21
CA ASN A 350 10.37 -2.87 7.23
C ASN A 350 9.20 -1.84 7.21
N PRO A 351 7.97 -2.30 7.46
CA PRO A 351 6.75 -1.47 7.46
C PRO A 351 6.71 -0.42 8.58
N ILE A 352 7.62 -0.49 9.55
CA ILE A 352 7.78 0.55 10.59
C ILE A 352 8.41 1.82 9.99
N ASN A 353 9.28 1.67 8.99
CA ASN A 353 10.01 2.80 8.40
C ASN A 353 9.60 3.11 6.95
N TYR A 354 8.86 2.21 6.29
CA TYR A 354 8.40 2.36 4.92
C TYR A 354 6.90 2.16 4.80
N ILE A 355 6.27 3.01 3.98
CA ILE A 355 4.84 2.97 3.68
C ILE A 355 4.71 2.63 2.20
N ASP A 356 3.98 1.57 1.88
CA ASP A 356 3.59 1.29 0.50
C ASP A 356 2.21 1.91 0.23
N ILE A 357 2.19 3.06 -0.43
CA ILE A 357 1.03 3.96 -0.52
C ILE A 357 -0.12 3.41 -1.37
N LEU A 358 0.20 2.89 -2.56
CA LEU A 358 -0.75 2.27 -3.50
C LEU A 358 -0.28 0.91 -3.99
N GLY A 359 0.99 0.60 -3.76
CA GLY A 359 1.71 -0.53 -4.34
C GLY A 359 2.97 -0.22 -5.16
N ASN A 360 3.42 1.05 -5.49
CA ASN A 360 4.56 1.45 -6.42
C ASN A 360 5.02 3.01 -6.47
N THR A 361 6.31 3.45 -6.70
CA THR A 361 6.88 4.90 -6.79
C THR A 361 8.19 5.21 -7.66
N VAL A 362 8.52 6.39 -8.29
CA VAL A 362 9.75 6.62 -9.19
C VAL A 362 10.62 7.94 -9.13
N THR A 363 11.95 7.89 -9.48
CA THR A 363 12.97 8.96 -9.71
C THR A 363 13.82 8.80 -11.00
N ALA A 364 14.05 9.88 -11.76
CA ALA A 364 14.92 9.93 -12.94
C ALA A 364 16.25 10.71 -12.79
N MET A 365 17.18 10.49 -13.71
CA MET A 365 18.44 11.21 -13.87
C MET A 365 18.74 11.48 -15.34
N PHE A 366 19.33 12.64 -15.64
CA PHE A 366 19.86 12.99 -16.95
C PHE A 366 21.27 13.57 -16.81
N ASN A 367 22.24 13.05 -17.58
CA ASN A 367 23.61 13.55 -17.61
C ASN A 367 23.87 14.27 -18.94
N ASN A 368 24.17 15.57 -18.89
CA ASN A 368 24.41 16.40 -20.07
C ASN A 368 25.65 15.95 -20.85
N LYS A 369 26.78 15.70 -20.21
CA LYS A 369 28.01 15.31 -20.92
C LYS A 369 27.92 13.94 -21.59
N ALA A 370 27.25 12.98 -20.94
CA ALA A 370 27.06 11.63 -21.44
C ALA A 370 25.85 11.49 -22.37
N GLN A 371 24.97 12.50 -22.42
CA GLN A 371 23.72 12.48 -23.22
C GLN A 371 22.89 11.21 -22.91
N ALA A 372 22.76 10.93 -21.61
CA ALA A 372 22.18 9.70 -21.08
C ALA A 372 21.08 10.02 -20.07
N PHE A 373 19.93 9.39 -20.23
CA PHE A 373 18.80 9.42 -19.32
C PHE A 373 18.65 8.06 -18.65
N SER A 374 18.29 8.06 -17.37
CA SER A 374 17.85 6.89 -16.65
C SER A 374 16.63 7.23 -15.79
N ILE A 375 15.64 6.36 -15.69
CA ILE A 375 14.56 6.48 -14.71
C ILE A 375 14.48 5.24 -13.86
N THR A 376 14.47 5.40 -12.54
CA THR A 376 14.57 4.39 -11.50
C THR A 376 13.34 4.45 -10.61
N ASP A 377 12.85 3.33 -10.12
CA ASP A 377 11.82 3.32 -9.07
C ASP A 377 12.50 3.55 -7.70
N ASP A 378 12.07 4.56 -6.93
CA ASP A 378 12.73 4.95 -5.65
C ASP A 378 12.59 3.88 -4.57
N ASP A 379 11.56 3.05 -4.69
CA ASP A 379 11.39 1.90 -3.82
C ASP A 379 12.31 0.76 -4.25
N LYS A 380 12.82 0.72 -5.48
CA LYS A 380 13.32 -0.54 -6.05
C LYS A 380 14.66 -0.50 -6.80
N GLY A 381 15.33 0.65 -6.94
CA GLY A 381 16.76 0.72 -7.29
C GLY A 381 17.17 0.22 -8.70
N GLY A 382 16.24 -0.10 -9.59
CA GLY A 382 16.46 -0.44 -11.01
C GLY A 382 15.81 0.57 -11.95
N GLY A 383 16.41 0.80 -13.13
CA GLY A 383 15.97 1.86 -14.03
C GLY A 383 16.12 1.67 -15.54
N ILE A 384 15.27 2.36 -16.31
CA ILE A 384 15.27 2.37 -17.77
C ILE A 384 16.29 3.39 -18.25
N ALA A 385 17.31 2.94 -18.98
CA ALA A 385 18.25 3.82 -19.64
C ALA A 385 17.81 4.18 -21.07
N ALA A 386 18.05 5.42 -21.47
CA ALA A 386 17.84 5.89 -22.84
C ALA A 386 18.92 6.90 -23.23
N LYS A 387 19.24 6.97 -24.53
CA LYS A 387 19.98 8.10 -25.08
C LYS A 387 19.03 9.29 -25.12
N ALA A 388 19.48 10.39 -24.56
CA ALA A 388 18.71 11.61 -24.46
C ALA A 388 19.60 12.81 -24.79
N LEU A 389 19.01 13.90 -25.24
CA LEU A 389 19.76 15.07 -25.64
C LEU A 389 19.21 16.38 -25.10
N SER A 390 20.13 17.32 -24.88
CA SER A 390 19.84 18.70 -24.51
C SER A 390 20.75 19.70 -25.22
N GLY A 391 20.18 20.82 -25.67
CA GLY A 391 20.91 21.92 -26.32
C GLY A 391 21.59 21.51 -27.63
N GLY A 392 20.92 20.71 -28.48
CA GLY A 392 21.50 20.20 -29.72
C GLY A 392 20.64 19.14 -30.42
N ARG A 393 21.26 18.36 -31.31
CA ARG A 393 20.58 17.33 -32.12
C ARG A 393 21.38 16.04 -32.22
N TRP A 394 20.71 14.92 -32.47
CA TRP A 394 21.38 13.67 -32.82
C TRP A 394 21.53 13.55 -34.33
N ASP A 395 22.75 13.34 -34.82
CA ASP A 395 23.00 13.05 -36.22
C ASP A 395 22.89 11.55 -36.49
N ILE A 396 21.95 11.19 -37.36
CA ILE A 396 21.65 9.80 -37.72
C ILE A 396 22.77 9.20 -38.57
N LYS A 397 23.46 10.01 -39.39
CA LYS A 397 24.48 9.52 -40.32
C LYS A 397 25.77 9.16 -39.60
N THR A 398 26.15 9.95 -38.60
CA THR A 398 27.37 9.77 -37.81
C THR A 398 27.12 9.07 -36.47
N ASN A 399 25.86 8.91 -36.08
CA ASN A 399 25.43 8.38 -34.78
C ASN A 399 26.07 9.12 -33.59
N GLN A 400 26.19 10.44 -33.72
CA GLN A 400 26.81 11.32 -32.74
C GLN A 400 25.89 12.48 -32.35
N PHE A 401 26.04 12.96 -31.11
CA PHE A 401 25.42 14.20 -30.68
C PHE A 401 26.17 15.39 -31.28
N LEU A 402 25.41 16.30 -31.89
CA LEU A 402 25.90 17.59 -32.38
C LEU A 402 25.41 18.68 -31.42
N PRO A 403 26.31 19.23 -30.58
CA PRO A 403 25.95 20.32 -29.67
C PRO A 403 25.59 21.56 -30.46
N ASN A 404 24.67 22.37 -29.94
CA ASN A 404 24.56 23.76 -30.35
C ASN A 404 25.80 24.47 -29.82
N THR A 405 26.84 24.62 -30.65
CA THR A 405 27.97 25.48 -30.30
C THR A 405 27.42 26.89 -30.16
N THR A 406 27.60 27.52 -29.00
CA THR A 406 27.05 28.83 -28.62
C THR A 406 27.45 30.00 -29.51
N THR A 407 28.05 29.78 -30.69
CA THR A 407 28.35 30.85 -31.65
C THR A 407 28.60 30.37 -33.09
N ILE A 408 27.72 29.62 -33.76
CA ILE A 408 27.83 29.47 -35.23
C ILE A 408 26.46 29.49 -35.92
N GLY A 409 26.33 30.41 -36.89
CA GLY A 409 25.14 30.61 -37.72
C GLY A 409 24.74 29.33 -38.47
N MET A 410 23.49 28.92 -38.26
CA MET A 410 22.90 27.77 -38.94
C MET A 410 22.30 28.24 -40.27
N SER A 411 23.03 28.10 -41.39
CA SER A 411 22.50 28.42 -42.72
C SER A 411 21.53 27.38 -43.28
N GLU A 412 21.19 26.33 -42.53
CA GLU A 412 20.31 25.24 -43.00
C GLU A 412 19.10 24.98 -42.10
N VAL A 413 18.84 25.80 -41.08
CA VAL A 413 17.63 25.68 -40.25
C VAL A 413 16.58 26.70 -40.72
N PRO A 414 15.34 26.28 -41.01
CA PRO A 414 14.26 27.20 -41.34
C PRO A 414 14.14 28.31 -40.28
N LYS A 415 14.06 29.58 -40.72
CA LYS A 415 14.07 30.83 -39.92
C LYS A 415 12.96 30.96 -38.85
N THR A 416 12.19 29.92 -38.57
CA THR A 416 11.12 29.90 -37.57
C THR A 416 11.55 29.39 -36.19
N TYR A 417 12.79 28.92 -36.03
CA TYR A 417 13.32 28.45 -34.73
C TYR A 417 14.21 29.51 -34.07
N ARG A 418 13.81 29.95 -32.87
CA ARG A 418 14.60 30.85 -32.00
C ARG A 418 15.97 30.23 -31.71
N GLU A 419 16.97 31.10 -31.51
CA GLU A 419 18.37 30.77 -31.21
C GLU A 419 18.49 29.58 -30.25
N GLY A 420 19.32 28.59 -30.61
CA GLY A 420 19.48 27.37 -29.85
C GLY A 420 20.17 27.64 -28.52
N ASN A 421 19.42 27.54 -27.42
CA ASN A 421 19.97 27.64 -26.07
C ASN A 421 20.86 26.42 -25.75
N GLY A 422 21.84 26.63 -24.87
CA GLY A 422 22.78 25.62 -24.40
C GLY A 422 22.12 24.43 -23.66
N PRO A 423 22.91 23.43 -23.23
CA PRO A 423 22.41 22.23 -22.56
C PRO A 423 21.69 22.56 -21.25
N THR A 424 20.76 21.70 -20.84
CA THR A 424 19.91 21.84 -19.65
C THR A 424 20.73 22.20 -18.41
N ILE A 425 20.36 23.25 -17.69
CA ILE A 425 21.00 23.62 -16.42
C ILE A 425 20.94 22.48 -15.40
N PRO A 426 22.08 22.06 -14.82
CA PRO A 426 22.12 21.10 -13.71
C PRO A 426 21.22 21.52 -12.54
N GLY A 427 20.49 20.56 -11.97
CA GLY A 427 19.51 20.85 -10.94
C GLY A 427 18.55 19.68 -10.68
N VAL A 428 17.63 19.86 -9.75
CA VAL A 428 16.58 18.87 -9.46
C VAL A 428 15.23 19.44 -9.87
N TYR A 429 14.47 18.66 -10.62
CA TYR A 429 13.18 19.06 -11.17
C TYR A 429 12.11 18.00 -10.87
N TYR A 430 10.86 18.40 -10.74
CA TYR A 430 9.73 17.47 -10.67
C TYR A 430 9.28 17.05 -12.07
N ILE A 431 8.87 15.79 -12.23
CA ILE A 431 8.25 15.27 -13.47
C ILE A 431 6.74 15.41 -13.33
N ALA A 432 6.14 16.26 -14.16
CA ALA A 432 4.73 16.63 -14.03
C ALA A 432 3.94 16.48 -15.34
N ASP A 433 2.62 16.52 -15.26
CA ASP A 433 1.77 16.63 -16.45
C ASP A 433 2.12 17.91 -17.24
N PRO A 434 2.14 17.84 -18.58
CA PRO A 434 2.40 19.00 -19.42
C PRO A 434 1.19 19.96 -19.39
N PRO A 435 1.41 21.28 -19.53
CA PRO A 435 0.34 22.28 -19.47
C PRO A 435 -0.56 22.31 -20.73
N ASN A 436 -0.25 21.51 -21.75
CA ASN A 436 -1.01 21.41 -23.00
C ASN A 436 -1.42 19.93 -23.23
N ASP A 437 -2.39 19.66 -24.10
CA ASP A 437 -2.93 18.32 -24.47
C ASP A 437 -1.92 17.33 -25.12
N LYS A 438 -0.63 17.51 -24.87
CA LYS A 438 0.45 16.63 -25.30
C LYS A 438 0.55 15.46 -24.36
N HIS A 439 -0.35 14.49 -24.49
CA HIS A 439 -0.43 13.31 -23.64
C HIS A 439 0.83 12.42 -23.62
N ASP A 440 1.88 12.69 -24.38
CA ASP A 440 3.12 11.89 -24.35
C ASP A 440 4.33 12.74 -23.92
N TRP A 441 4.13 13.84 -23.21
CA TRP A 441 5.20 14.73 -22.74
C TRP A 441 5.05 14.91 -21.24
N PHE A 442 6.13 15.26 -20.53
CA PHE A 442 6.09 15.64 -19.12
C PHE A 442 6.73 17.01 -18.94
N ALA A 443 6.10 17.87 -18.16
CA ALA A 443 6.69 19.13 -17.70
C ALA A 443 7.78 18.84 -16.67
N LEU A 444 8.84 19.64 -16.69
CA LEU A 444 9.91 19.59 -15.70
C LEU A 444 9.91 20.91 -14.90
N LEU A 445 9.55 20.83 -13.63
CA LEU A 445 9.36 22.00 -12.75
C LEU A 445 10.54 22.14 -11.80
N ASN A 446 11.10 23.34 -11.66
CA ASN A 446 12.18 23.58 -10.72
C ASN A 446 11.70 23.27 -9.29
N LYS A 447 12.45 22.44 -8.54
CA LYS A 447 12.03 21.97 -7.21
C LYS A 447 11.88 23.10 -6.18
N ASN A 448 12.59 24.22 -6.34
CA ASN A 448 12.60 25.31 -5.36
C ASN A 448 11.39 26.24 -5.50
N ASP A 449 10.98 26.54 -6.73
CA ASP A 449 9.94 27.55 -6.99
C ASP A 449 8.75 27.01 -7.80
N TYR A 450 8.81 25.76 -8.25
CA TYR A 450 7.82 25.09 -9.10
C TYR A 450 7.60 25.82 -10.43
N SER A 451 8.57 26.64 -10.86
CA SER A 451 8.52 27.33 -12.14
C SER A 451 9.02 26.42 -13.27
N MET A 452 8.50 26.66 -14.47
CA MET A 452 9.05 26.10 -15.71
C MET A 452 10.12 27.01 -16.33
N LYS A 453 10.62 28.00 -15.58
CA LYS A 453 11.52 29.04 -16.11
C LYS A 453 12.93 28.49 -16.22
N TYR A 454 13.47 28.61 -17.42
CA TYR A 454 14.89 28.45 -17.70
C TYR A 454 15.54 29.85 -17.63
N ASP A 455 16.76 29.98 -17.09
CA ASP A 455 17.56 31.19 -17.31
C ASP A 455 17.61 31.43 -18.83
N TYR A 456 17.50 32.69 -19.29
CA TYR A 456 17.24 33.08 -20.70
C TYR A 456 15.76 33.26 -21.13
N GLY A 457 14.78 33.21 -20.21
CA GLY A 457 13.45 33.81 -20.44
C GLY A 457 12.49 33.01 -21.35
N ARG A 458 12.52 31.67 -21.29
CA ARG A 458 11.57 30.78 -21.99
C ARG A 458 10.47 30.27 -21.06
N ASP A 459 9.26 30.19 -21.60
CA ASP A 459 8.12 29.45 -21.02
C ASP A 459 8.23 27.95 -21.38
N GLY A 460 8.82 27.14 -20.51
CA GLY A 460 8.66 25.68 -20.56
C GLY A 460 9.92 24.83 -20.73
N PHE A 461 10.08 23.88 -19.82
CA PHE A 461 11.11 22.84 -19.77
C PHE A 461 10.44 21.45 -19.67
N TYR A 462 10.84 20.47 -20.51
CA TYR A 462 10.08 19.23 -20.72
C TYR A 462 10.96 17.96 -20.83
N LEU A 463 10.38 16.81 -20.49
CA LEU A 463 10.81 15.46 -20.84
C LEU A 463 9.91 14.90 -21.94
N HIS A 464 10.46 14.57 -23.10
CA HIS A 464 9.68 14.08 -24.24
C HIS A 464 10.52 13.30 -25.24
N LEU A 465 9.86 12.57 -26.15
CA LEU A 465 10.50 11.94 -27.31
C LEU A 465 10.74 12.98 -28.42
N GLY A 466 11.89 12.92 -29.11
CA GLY A 466 12.18 13.85 -30.20
C GLY A 466 13.53 13.63 -30.89
N SER A 467 13.83 14.51 -31.85
CA SER A 467 15.10 14.51 -32.61
C SER A 467 15.96 15.76 -32.40
N PHE A 468 15.43 16.75 -31.69
CA PHE A 468 16.07 18.04 -31.48
C PHE A 468 15.67 18.55 -30.10
N SER A 469 16.63 19.14 -29.37
CA SER A 469 16.40 19.71 -28.05
C SER A 469 16.91 21.15 -27.98
N ASN A 470 15.99 22.08 -27.71
CA ASN A 470 16.26 23.48 -27.37
C ASN A 470 16.36 23.67 -25.84
N GLY A 471 17.21 22.87 -25.20
CA GLY A 471 17.40 22.88 -23.74
C GLY A 471 16.41 22.02 -22.93
N CYS A 472 15.67 21.10 -23.58
CA CYS A 472 14.81 20.11 -22.92
C CYS A 472 15.56 18.79 -22.67
N VAL A 473 14.97 17.88 -21.88
CA VAL A 473 15.44 16.49 -21.83
C VAL A 473 14.70 15.70 -22.92
N THR A 474 15.34 15.52 -24.07
CA THR A 474 14.69 14.89 -25.23
C THR A 474 15.20 13.47 -25.44
N ILE A 475 14.37 12.46 -25.22
CA ILE A 475 14.68 11.06 -25.54
C ILE A 475 14.83 10.91 -27.06
N ASN A 476 15.91 10.27 -27.51
CA ASN A 476 16.24 10.19 -28.94
C ASN A 476 15.33 9.19 -29.68
N LYS A 477 14.47 9.70 -30.56
CA LYS A 477 13.54 8.88 -31.36
C LYS A 477 14.19 8.04 -32.46
N TYR A 478 15.40 8.39 -32.90
CA TYR A 478 16.12 7.66 -33.95
C TYR A 478 17.05 6.57 -33.41
N HIS A 479 17.22 6.50 -32.09
CA HIS A 479 17.92 5.39 -31.45
C HIS A 479 16.89 4.31 -31.10
N ASN A 480 16.90 3.19 -31.82
CA ASN A 480 15.87 2.14 -31.71
C ASN A 480 15.56 1.73 -30.27
N ALA A 481 16.58 1.49 -29.44
CA ALA A 481 16.38 1.11 -28.05
C ALA A 481 15.73 2.24 -27.21
N SER A 482 16.04 3.51 -27.50
CA SER A 482 15.49 4.66 -26.77
C SER A 482 14.09 5.00 -27.21
N ASN A 483 13.79 4.84 -28.51
CA ASN A 483 12.44 4.94 -29.04
C ASN A 483 11.53 3.84 -28.47
N TYR A 484 12.03 2.60 -28.37
CA TYR A 484 11.33 1.50 -27.71
C TYR A 484 11.11 1.76 -26.22
N ASN A 485 12.15 2.26 -25.53
CA ASN A 485 12.08 2.56 -24.11
C ASN A 485 11.17 3.75 -23.79
N TRP A 486 10.83 4.62 -24.74
CA TRP A 486 9.97 5.77 -24.50
C TRP A 486 8.61 5.37 -23.93
N LEU A 487 7.93 4.40 -24.53
CA LEU A 487 6.64 3.91 -24.02
C LEU A 487 6.79 3.32 -22.61
N ARG A 488 7.89 2.61 -22.35
CA ARG A 488 8.18 2.06 -21.01
C ARG A 488 8.44 3.16 -19.97
N ILE A 489 9.13 4.24 -20.36
CA ILE A 489 9.36 5.42 -19.50
C ILE A 489 8.02 6.10 -19.22
N VAL A 490 7.18 6.31 -20.23
CA VAL A 490 5.84 6.89 -20.05
C VAL A 490 4.99 6.03 -19.12
N LEU A 491 4.97 4.71 -19.34
CA LEU A 491 4.25 3.76 -18.49
C LEU A 491 4.79 3.79 -17.05
N MET A 492 6.11 3.77 -16.87
CA MET A 492 6.75 3.81 -15.56
C MET A 492 6.42 5.09 -14.78
N ILE A 493 6.41 6.24 -15.45
CA ILE A 493 6.01 7.52 -14.86
C ILE A 493 4.50 7.52 -14.55
N ARG A 494 3.67 6.96 -15.43
CA ARG A 494 2.21 6.98 -15.26
C ARG A 494 1.64 5.90 -14.36
N SER A 495 2.41 4.85 -14.10
CA SER A 495 2.06 3.80 -13.14
C SER A 495 2.36 4.19 -11.70
N THR A 496 3.05 5.32 -11.48
CA THR A 496 3.24 5.86 -10.14
C THR A 496 1.98 6.54 -9.65
N THR A 497 1.87 6.62 -8.33
CA THR A 497 0.93 7.54 -7.71
C THR A 497 1.48 8.96 -7.86
N PRO A 498 0.81 9.88 -8.58
CA PRO A 498 1.27 11.25 -8.63
C PRO A 498 0.95 12.01 -7.34
N GLU A 499 1.89 12.82 -6.87
CA GLU A 499 1.68 13.89 -5.88
C GLU A 499 0.96 15.07 -6.54
N TYR A 500 -0.05 15.63 -5.89
CA TYR A 500 -0.86 16.72 -6.46
C TYR A 500 -0.52 18.06 -5.79
N HIS A 501 -0.16 19.08 -6.57
CA HIS A 501 0.22 20.40 -6.05
C HIS A 501 -0.67 21.54 -6.55
N SER A 502 -1.19 22.34 -5.61
CA SER A 502 -1.90 23.59 -5.88
C SER A 502 -0.95 24.78 -5.83
N LYS A 503 -0.38 25.20 -6.96
CA LYS A 503 0.37 26.45 -7.04
C LYS A 503 -0.03 27.26 -8.28
N ARG A 504 -0.19 28.57 -8.12
CA ARG A 504 -0.22 29.51 -9.24
C ARG A 504 1.17 29.55 -9.85
N ILE A 505 1.36 28.89 -11.00
CA ILE A 505 2.50 29.18 -11.86
C ILE A 505 2.08 30.39 -12.70
N ASN A 506 2.75 31.53 -12.49
CA ASN A 506 2.37 32.82 -13.07
C ASN A 506 2.34 32.85 -14.61
N ASP A 507 2.82 31.80 -15.29
CA ASP A 507 2.81 31.69 -16.75
C ASP A 507 1.84 30.62 -17.30
N LEU A 508 1.08 29.91 -16.44
CA LEU A 508 0.17 28.82 -16.87
C LEU A 508 -1.29 29.21 -17.08
N GLY A 509 -1.70 30.43 -16.72
CA GLY A 509 -3.03 30.96 -17.07
C GLY A 509 -4.26 30.21 -16.50
N THR A 510 -4.12 29.06 -15.84
CA THR A 510 -5.21 28.28 -15.27
C THR A 510 -4.89 27.81 -13.86
N THR A 511 -5.88 27.89 -12.98
CA THR A 511 -5.91 27.27 -11.64
C THR A 511 -6.18 25.77 -11.78
N SER A 512 -5.21 25.02 -12.28
CA SER A 512 -5.27 23.55 -12.36
C SER A 512 -4.28 22.91 -11.40
N CYS A 513 -4.68 21.79 -10.80
CA CYS A 513 -3.84 20.97 -9.96
C CYS A 513 -2.77 20.27 -10.80
N ILE A 514 -1.51 20.36 -10.38
CA ILE A 514 -0.36 19.78 -11.10
C ILE A 514 -0.11 18.37 -10.55
N LYS A 515 -0.12 17.36 -11.43
CA LYS A 515 0.27 15.99 -11.09
C LYS A 515 1.78 15.84 -11.19
N ILE A 516 2.43 15.40 -10.13
CA ILE A 516 3.88 15.15 -10.04
C ILE A 516 4.08 13.66 -9.85
N TYR A 517 4.70 13.00 -10.82
CA TYR A 517 4.84 11.54 -10.83
C TYR A 517 6.13 11.04 -10.18
N GLY A 518 7.04 11.96 -9.86
CA GLY A 518 8.40 11.70 -9.41
C GLY A 518 9.31 12.90 -9.64
N GLN A 519 10.61 12.72 -9.52
CA GLN A 519 11.61 13.77 -9.75
C GLN A 519 12.64 13.36 -10.80
N ILE A 520 13.36 14.32 -11.37
CA ILE A 520 14.52 14.12 -12.25
C ILE A 520 15.71 14.96 -11.77
N ILE A 521 16.90 14.35 -11.74
CA ILE A 521 18.16 15.01 -11.40
C ILE A 521 18.97 15.25 -12.68
N VAL A 522 19.28 16.49 -13.01
CA VAL A 522 20.14 16.87 -14.14
C VAL A 522 21.56 17.14 -13.65
N ARG A 523 22.54 16.47 -14.23
CA ARG A 523 23.98 16.62 -13.93
C ARG A 523 24.75 17.12 -15.14
N GLU A 524 25.87 17.81 -14.90
CA GLU A 524 26.84 18.15 -15.95
C GLU A 524 27.42 16.92 -16.64
#